data_AF-A0A147BLC6-F1
#
_entry.id   AF-A0A147BLC6-F1
#
_cell.length_a   1.000
_cell.length_b   1.000
_cell.length_c   1.000
_cell.angle_alpha   90.00
_cell.angle_beta   90.00
_cell.angle_gamma   90.00
#
_symmetry.space_group_name_H-M   'P 1'
#
loop_
_entity.id
_entity.type
_entity.pdbx_description
1 polymer ?
#
loop_
_entity_poly.entity_id
_entity_poly.type
_entity_poly.pdbx_seq_one_letter_code
_entity_poly.pdbx_strand_id
1 'polypeptide(L)'
;MASFRVAEFSEVLDWRPMLFQEPIIAQRACVLCGVVYKKAVRLPCVHTLCTKCHSQCVERGSACPVDQKPFCEDDVEQLDVSLKYLLNRAVACWNAPKGCSFIGTAASLLDHYKECGFSVVPCCLCRSLVLQCDIMEHFNTGCSIHEAKCAPPDNLAVEVVKDVGSVCLEMKRATGKISEDLMSLQTSLNRCSEDFKAEGARCKGQTEAEASKLAEQLNSLNTVCTTGFAEELRVLQATMIDYKEHVSKELRTGFAEELRVFQATMIDYKEHVSKELHLLGCSKPRRVHWYIEGWAELKKKALEGELQRLNSPTRNMYDYNVCQRVVVKRKNDGVHLGCFMQIHTGKRDLQLEWPFRKVYTVGVIH
;
A
#
# COMPACT_ATOMS: atom_id res chain seq x y z
N MET A 1 -32.68 -13.64 -14.15
CA MET A 1 -31.92 -12.46 -14.62
C MET A 1 -32.09 -11.36 -13.60
N ALA A 2 -31.00 -10.75 -13.16
CA ALA A 2 -31.06 -9.61 -12.26
C ALA A 2 -30.67 -8.35 -13.04
N SER A 3 -31.48 -7.30 -12.94
CA SER A 3 -31.20 -6.01 -13.56
C SER A 3 -30.49 -5.13 -12.54
N PHE A 4 -29.27 -4.71 -12.86
CA PHE A 4 -28.49 -3.79 -12.03
C PHE A 4 -28.12 -2.56 -12.85
N ARG A 5 -28.22 -1.38 -12.25
CA ARG A 5 -27.59 -0.19 -12.84
C ARG A 5 -26.10 -0.20 -12.51
N VAL A 6 -25.29 0.32 -13.41
CA VAL A 6 -23.85 0.49 -13.23
C VAL A 6 -23.50 1.97 -13.22
N ALA A 7 -22.47 2.40 -12.49
CA ALA A 7 -22.04 3.81 -12.46
C ALA A 7 -20.53 3.94 -12.23
N GLU A 8 -19.93 5.04 -12.73
CA GLU A 8 -18.50 5.35 -12.66
C GLU A 8 -17.61 4.44 -13.53
N PHE A 9 -18.20 3.81 -14.55
CA PHE A 9 -17.48 2.91 -15.45
C PHE A 9 -17.22 3.56 -16.81
N SER A 10 -18.24 4.17 -17.41
CA SER A 10 -18.16 4.93 -18.65
C SER A 10 -19.46 5.70 -18.92
N GLU A 11 -19.39 6.84 -19.62
CA GLU A 11 -20.58 7.63 -19.98
C GLU A 11 -21.65 6.83 -20.73
N VAL A 12 -21.22 5.82 -21.49
CA VAL A 12 -22.13 4.99 -22.30
C VAL A 12 -22.91 4.00 -21.46
N LEU A 13 -22.33 3.48 -20.37
CA LEU A 13 -22.94 2.45 -19.53
C LEU A 13 -23.56 3.03 -18.25
N ASP A 14 -23.07 4.18 -17.80
CA ASP A 14 -23.46 4.78 -16.53
C ASP A 14 -24.98 5.01 -16.46
N TRP A 15 -25.56 4.59 -15.34
CA TRP A 15 -26.98 4.57 -15.02
C TRP A 15 -27.86 3.68 -15.90
N ARG A 16 -27.31 2.95 -16.88
CA ARG A 16 -28.10 2.03 -17.71
C ARG A 16 -28.41 0.72 -16.98
N PRO A 17 -29.63 0.17 -17.13
CA PRO A 17 -30.00 -1.10 -16.53
C PRO A 17 -29.33 -2.24 -17.29
N MET A 18 -28.38 -2.93 -16.67
CA MET A 18 -27.66 -4.05 -17.24
C MET A 18 -28.30 -5.37 -16.79
N LEU A 19 -28.69 -6.20 -17.76
CA LEU A 19 -29.34 -7.50 -17.53
C LEU A 19 -28.29 -8.61 -17.42
N PHE A 20 -27.56 -8.62 -16.31
CA PHE A 20 -26.51 -9.61 -16.07
C PHE A 20 -27.09 -11.02 -15.93
N GLN A 21 -26.43 -11.98 -16.58
CA GLN A 21 -26.75 -13.41 -16.45
C GLN A 21 -26.10 -14.04 -15.21
N GLU A 22 -25.01 -13.43 -14.75
CA GLU A 22 -24.16 -13.99 -13.70
C GLU A 22 -24.56 -13.45 -12.32
N PRO A 23 -24.81 -14.32 -11.32
CA PRO A 23 -25.24 -13.89 -9.98
C PRO A 23 -24.15 -13.15 -9.20
N ILE A 24 -22.89 -13.30 -9.57
CA ILE A 24 -21.74 -12.67 -8.89
C ILE A 24 -21.82 -11.13 -8.90
N ILE A 25 -22.52 -10.55 -9.86
CA ILE A 25 -22.69 -9.09 -9.94
C ILE A 25 -23.58 -8.57 -8.81
N ALA A 26 -24.54 -9.37 -8.34
CA ALA A 26 -25.39 -8.99 -7.20
C ALA A 26 -24.57 -8.73 -5.93
N GLN A 27 -23.48 -9.46 -5.72
CA GLN A 27 -22.59 -9.29 -4.57
C GLN A 27 -21.75 -8.00 -4.65
N ARG A 28 -21.64 -7.41 -5.85
CA ARG A 28 -20.93 -6.14 -6.11
C ARG A 28 -21.88 -4.94 -6.08
N ALA A 29 -23.19 -5.16 -6.07
CA ALA A 29 -24.17 -4.09 -5.98
C ALA A 29 -24.22 -3.55 -4.55
N CYS A 30 -24.40 -2.24 -4.42
CA CYS A 30 -24.68 -1.62 -3.14
C CYS A 30 -26.03 -2.13 -2.61
N VAL A 31 -26.06 -2.66 -1.38
CA VAL A 31 -27.31 -3.18 -0.78
C VAL A 31 -28.35 -2.10 -0.49
N LEU A 32 -27.93 -0.83 -0.39
CA LEU A 32 -28.83 0.30 -0.16
C LEU A 32 -29.45 0.85 -1.45
N CYS A 33 -28.65 1.14 -2.47
CA CYS A 33 -29.15 1.76 -3.69
C CYS A 33 -29.29 0.80 -4.89
N GLY A 34 -28.81 -0.44 -4.77
CA GLY A 34 -28.89 -1.46 -5.82
C GLY A 34 -27.97 -1.22 -7.02
N VAL A 35 -27.13 -0.18 -6.99
CA VAL A 35 -26.23 0.18 -8.09
C VAL A 35 -24.86 -0.48 -7.89
N VAL A 36 -24.29 -0.99 -8.97
CA VAL A 36 -22.90 -1.47 -9.03
C VAL A 36 -22.01 -0.28 -9.38
N TYR A 37 -21.14 0.10 -8.46
CA TYR A 37 -20.16 1.17 -8.68
C TYR A 37 -18.79 0.60 -8.99
N LYS A 38 -17.94 1.41 -9.64
CA LYS A 38 -16.53 1.10 -9.79
C LYS A 38 -15.85 0.91 -8.43
N LYS A 39 -16.14 1.79 -7.47
CA LYS A 39 -15.65 1.69 -6.09
C LYS A 39 -16.77 1.41 -5.12
N ALA A 40 -16.56 0.45 -4.23
CA ALA A 40 -17.48 0.08 -3.17
C ALA A 40 -16.71 -0.38 -1.94
N VAL A 41 -17.43 -0.55 -0.83
CA VAL A 41 -16.90 -1.01 0.46
C VAL A 41 -17.67 -2.25 0.85
N ARG A 42 -16.98 -3.32 1.25
CA ARG A 42 -17.58 -4.51 1.84
C ARG A 42 -17.34 -4.51 3.34
N LEU A 43 -18.44 -4.51 4.08
CA LEU A 43 -18.43 -4.51 5.53
C LEU A 43 -18.01 -5.89 6.08
N PRO A 44 -17.60 -5.98 7.37
CA PRO A 44 -17.31 -7.26 8.03
C PRO A 44 -18.48 -8.24 8.01
N CYS A 45 -19.72 -7.74 7.98
CA CYS A 45 -20.93 -8.55 7.83
C CYS A 45 -21.24 -8.94 6.37
N VAL A 46 -20.27 -8.80 5.46
CA VAL A 46 -20.29 -9.13 4.02
C VAL A 46 -21.22 -8.32 3.12
N HIS A 47 -22.01 -7.40 3.67
CA HIS A 47 -22.80 -6.48 2.86
C HIS A 47 -21.93 -5.44 2.15
N THR A 48 -22.22 -5.21 0.87
CA THR A 48 -21.50 -4.25 0.03
C THR A 48 -22.26 -2.92 -0.01
N LEU A 49 -21.58 -1.79 0.21
CA LEU A 49 -22.08 -0.42 0.11
C LEU A 49 -21.26 0.36 -0.91
N CYS A 50 -21.89 1.25 -1.69
CA CYS A 50 -21.11 2.24 -2.44
C CYS A 50 -20.48 3.26 -1.49
N THR A 51 -19.46 3.98 -1.95
CA THR A 51 -18.75 4.99 -1.14
C THR A 51 -19.70 6.01 -0.52
N LYS A 52 -20.64 6.55 -1.29
CA LYS A 52 -21.65 7.51 -0.81
C LYS A 52 -22.55 6.92 0.28
N CYS A 53 -23.06 5.71 0.09
CA CYS A 53 -23.92 5.05 1.08
C CYS A 53 -23.13 4.63 2.33
N HIS A 54 -21.87 4.24 2.17
CA HIS A 54 -20.96 3.96 3.28
C HIS A 54 -20.75 5.20 4.14
N SER A 55 -20.42 6.35 3.56
CA SER A 55 -20.26 7.62 4.29
C SER A 55 -21.50 7.99 5.09
N GLN A 56 -22.70 7.78 4.53
CA GLN A 56 -23.95 8.00 5.26
C GLN A 56 -24.17 7.04 6.44
N CYS A 57 -23.65 5.81 6.36
CA CYS A 57 -23.71 4.87 7.46
C CYS A 57 -22.73 5.26 8.58
N VAL A 58 -21.53 5.73 8.21
CA VAL A 58 -20.54 6.27 9.15
C VAL A 58 -21.11 7.47 9.92
N GLU A 59 -21.70 8.45 9.21
CA GLU A 59 -22.35 9.63 9.81
C GLU A 59 -23.47 9.27 10.81
N ARG A 60 -24.08 8.09 10.67
CA ARG A 60 -25.17 7.60 11.51
C ARG A 60 -24.72 6.63 12.61
N GLY A 61 -23.41 6.51 12.86
CA GLY A 61 -22.86 5.70 13.94
C GLY A 61 -22.33 4.33 13.52
N SER A 62 -21.87 4.20 12.26
CA SER A 62 -21.11 3.04 11.75
C SER A 62 -21.75 1.68 12.01
N ALA A 63 -23.04 1.57 11.68
CA ALA A 63 -23.78 0.31 11.71
C ALA A 63 -24.25 -0.09 10.31
N CYS A 64 -24.18 -1.39 10.00
CA CYS A 64 -24.69 -1.91 8.74
C CYS A 64 -26.20 -1.65 8.63
N PRO A 65 -26.71 -1.10 7.51
CA PRO A 65 -28.13 -0.81 7.37
C PRO A 65 -29.02 -2.05 7.20
N VAL A 66 -28.43 -3.22 6.99
CA VAL A 66 -29.18 -4.48 6.76
C VAL A 66 -29.34 -5.25 8.07
N ASP A 67 -28.24 -5.50 8.79
CA ASP A 67 -28.23 -6.34 10.00
C ASP A 67 -27.90 -5.57 11.29
N GLN A 68 -27.75 -4.24 11.21
CA GLN A 68 -27.47 -3.33 12.34
C GLN A 68 -26.19 -3.64 13.11
N LYS A 69 -25.32 -4.51 12.58
CA LYS A 69 -24.05 -4.79 13.23
C LYS A 69 -23.11 -3.59 13.12
N PRO A 70 -22.43 -3.21 14.22
CA PRO A 70 -21.42 -2.16 14.18
C PRO A 70 -20.23 -2.62 13.34
N PHE A 71 -19.55 -1.66 12.70
CA PHE A 71 -18.29 -1.89 12.00
C PHE A 71 -17.30 -0.77 12.32
N CYS A 72 -16.01 -1.10 12.29
CA CYS A 72 -14.93 -0.13 12.30
C CYS A 72 -14.56 0.24 10.86
N GLU A 73 -14.25 1.51 10.59
CA GLU A 73 -13.80 1.95 9.26
C GLU A 73 -12.48 1.32 8.83
N ASP A 74 -11.62 0.94 9.77
CA ASP A 74 -10.34 0.26 9.49
C ASP A 74 -10.52 -1.22 9.10
N ASP A 75 -11.67 -1.82 9.43
CA ASP A 75 -11.97 -3.25 9.21
C ASP A 75 -12.77 -3.52 7.92
N VAL A 76 -12.99 -2.50 7.08
CA VAL A 76 -13.76 -2.64 5.84
C VAL A 76 -12.87 -2.98 4.64
N GLU A 77 -13.37 -3.82 3.74
CA GLU A 77 -12.65 -4.16 2.50
C GLU A 77 -13.03 -3.18 1.38
N GLN A 78 -12.04 -2.49 0.81
CA GLN A 78 -12.24 -1.64 -0.37
C GLN A 78 -12.33 -2.52 -1.62
N LEU A 79 -13.43 -2.38 -2.36
CA LEU A 79 -13.67 -3.08 -3.62
C LEU A 79 -13.44 -2.12 -4.79
N ASP A 80 -12.62 -2.54 -5.74
CA ASP A 80 -12.48 -1.90 -7.05
C ASP A 80 -12.88 -2.88 -8.15
N VAL A 81 -13.93 -2.54 -8.87
CA VAL A 81 -14.40 -3.27 -10.04
C VAL A 81 -13.82 -2.59 -11.27
N SER A 82 -12.91 -3.27 -11.96
CA SER A 82 -12.36 -2.72 -13.20
C SER A 82 -13.41 -2.67 -14.32
N LEU A 83 -13.32 -1.66 -15.20
CA LEU A 83 -14.14 -1.58 -16.40
C LEU A 83 -14.03 -2.86 -17.25
N LYS A 84 -12.81 -3.41 -17.40
CA LYS A 84 -12.57 -4.67 -18.11
C LYS A 84 -13.33 -5.84 -17.48
N TYR A 85 -13.39 -5.91 -16.15
CA TYR A 85 -14.16 -6.93 -15.44
C TYR A 85 -15.64 -6.85 -15.78
N LEU A 86 -16.22 -5.64 -15.81
CA LEU A 86 -17.63 -5.41 -16.12
C LEU A 86 -17.94 -5.74 -17.59
N LEU A 87 -17.11 -5.25 -18.51
CA LEU A 87 -17.28 -5.40 -19.96
C LEU A 87 -17.25 -6.86 -20.42
N ASN A 88 -16.55 -7.74 -19.71
CA ASN A 88 -16.47 -9.17 -20.02
C ASN A 88 -17.66 -10.00 -19.50
N ARG A 89 -18.59 -9.40 -18.76
CA ARG A 89 -19.74 -10.11 -18.18
C ARG A 89 -20.81 -10.40 -19.21
N ALA A 90 -21.41 -11.58 -19.10
CA ALA A 90 -22.56 -11.96 -19.91
C ALA A 90 -23.79 -11.14 -19.52
N VAL A 91 -24.36 -10.46 -20.51
CA VAL A 91 -25.56 -9.64 -20.41
C VAL A 91 -26.53 -9.99 -21.52
N ALA A 92 -27.82 -9.88 -21.24
CA ALA A 92 -28.83 -9.89 -22.30
C ALA A 92 -29.05 -8.50 -22.88
N CYS A 93 -29.58 -8.47 -24.10
CA CYS A 93 -29.99 -7.22 -24.74
C CYS A 93 -31.00 -6.43 -23.88
N TRP A 94 -30.91 -5.10 -23.89
CA TRP A 94 -31.91 -4.24 -23.26
C TRP A 94 -33.33 -4.47 -23.80
N ASN A 95 -33.45 -4.93 -25.05
CA ASN A 95 -34.72 -5.31 -25.68
C ASN A 95 -35.11 -6.78 -25.43
N ALA A 96 -34.45 -7.49 -24.51
CA ALA A 96 -34.84 -8.87 -24.17
C ALA A 96 -36.30 -9.00 -23.71
N PRO A 97 -36.86 -8.08 -22.89
CA PRO A 97 -38.29 -8.08 -22.57
C PRO A 97 -39.22 -7.88 -23.78
N LYS A 98 -38.68 -7.44 -24.93
CA LYS A 98 -39.41 -7.25 -26.19
C LYS A 98 -39.22 -8.41 -27.17
N GLY A 99 -38.48 -9.45 -26.79
CA GLY A 99 -38.28 -10.65 -27.61
C GLY A 99 -36.86 -10.83 -28.17
N CYS A 100 -35.95 -9.90 -27.91
CA CYS A 100 -34.56 -10.09 -28.33
C CYS A 100 -33.88 -11.21 -27.51
N SER A 101 -33.42 -12.26 -28.19
CA SER A 101 -32.75 -13.41 -27.55
C SER A 101 -31.24 -13.25 -27.39
N PHE A 102 -30.68 -12.08 -27.73
CA PHE A 102 -29.24 -11.86 -27.67
C PHE A 102 -28.70 -11.94 -26.23
N ILE A 103 -27.66 -12.75 -26.07
CA ILE A 103 -26.82 -12.83 -24.88
C ILE A 103 -25.36 -12.74 -25.35
N GLY A 104 -24.63 -11.78 -24.81
CA GLY A 104 -23.24 -11.53 -25.17
C GLY A 104 -22.49 -10.81 -24.06
N THR A 105 -21.26 -10.38 -24.31
CA THR A 105 -20.52 -9.57 -23.34
C THR A 105 -21.08 -8.15 -23.27
N ALA A 106 -20.95 -7.49 -22.11
CA ALA A 106 -21.34 -6.08 -21.98
C ALA A 106 -20.62 -5.15 -22.98
N ALA A 107 -19.40 -5.51 -23.42
CA ALA A 107 -18.73 -4.83 -24.53
C ALA A 107 -19.50 -4.97 -25.86
N SER A 108 -19.86 -6.21 -26.23
CA SER A 108 -20.56 -6.49 -27.50
C SER A 108 -22.02 -5.99 -27.52
N LEU A 109 -22.62 -5.75 -26.35
CA LEU A 109 -24.01 -5.29 -26.23
C LEU A 109 -24.24 -3.97 -26.98
N LEU A 110 -23.28 -3.03 -26.93
CA LEU A 110 -23.44 -1.73 -27.55
C LEU A 110 -23.50 -1.81 -29.07
N ASP A 111 -22.69 -2.67 -29.66
CA ASP A 111 -22.69 -2.87 -31.11
C ASP A 111 -23.94 -3.62 -31.55
N HIS A 112 -24.34 -4.66 -30.80
CA HIS A 112 -25.61 -5.34 -31.04
C HIS A 112 -26.81 -4.37 -30.95
N TYR A 113 -26.84 -3.49 -29.94
CA TYR A 113 -28.00 -2.63 -29.69
C TYR A 113 -28.27 -1.65 -30.84
N LYS A 114 -27.23 -1.21 -31.57
CA LYS A 114 -27.37 -0.33 -32.75
C LYS A 114 -28.15 -0.99 -33.89
N GLU A 115 -28.07 -2.32 -33.99
CA GLU A 115 -28.68 -3.11 -35.06
C GLU A 115 -29.87 -3.96 -34.56
N CYS A 116 -30.28 -3.76 -33.31
CA CYS A 116 -31.30 -4.58 -32.68
C CYS A 116 -32.70 -4.26 -33.23
N GLY A 117 -33.23 -5.15 -34.08
CA GLY A 117 -34.57 -5.00 -34.68
C GLY A 117 -35.74 -5.00 -33.69
N PHE A 118 -35.51 -5.40 -32.44
CA PHE A 118 -36.52 -5.32 -31.36
C PHE A 118 -36.59 -3.94 -30.69
N SER A 119 -35.91 -2.94 -31.25
CA SER A 119 -36.01 -1.56 -30.80
C SER A 119 -37.41 -1.01 -31.10
N VAL A 120 -37.97 -0.26 -30.15
CA VAL A 120 -39.30 0.35 -30.30
C VAL A 120 -39.16 1.70 -30.99
N VAL A 121 -39.89 1.90 -32.08
CA VAL A 121 -39.88 3.14 -32.87
C VAL A 121 -41.31 3.65 -33.09
N PRO A 122 -41.53 4.97 -33.12
CA PRO A 122 -42.84 5.52 -33.47
C PRO A 122 -43.06 5.44 -34.98
N CYS A 123 -44.22 4.93 -35.40
CA CYS A 123 -44.65 5.00 -36.79
C CYS A 123 -44.78 6.47 -37.25
N CYS A 124 -44.30 6.81 -38.44
CA CYS A 124 -44.34 8.19 -38.94
C CYS A 124 -45.76 8.68 -39.29
N LEU A 125 -46.69 7.76 -39.57
CA LEU A 125 -48.06 8.10 -39.96
C LEU A 125 -49.01 8.16 -38.75
N CYS A 126 -49.15 7.05 -38.02
CA CYS A 126 -50.13 6.92 -36.93
C CYS A 126 -49.54 7.14 -35.53
N ARG A 127 -48.21 7.31 -35.42
CA ARG A 127 -47.47 7.49 -34.15
C ARG A 127 -47.53 6.31 -33.17
N SER A 128 -48.12 5.17 -33.56
CA SER A 128 -48.09 3.97 -32.72
C SER A 128 -46.65 3.48 -32.53
N LEU A 129 -46.35 2.99 -31.33
CA LEU A 129 -45.07 2.37 -31.01
C LEU A 129 -45.05 0.93 -31.54
N VAL A 130 -44.11 0.64 -32.43
CA VAL A 130 -43.95 -0.68 -33.06
C VAL A 130 -42.50 -1.13 -32.96
N LEU A 131 -42.25 -2.44 -33.10
CA LEU A 131 -40.89 -2.95 -33.22
C LEU A 131 -40.31 -2.57 -34.58
N GLN A 132 -39.02 -2.24 -34.61
CA GLN A 132 -38.34 -1.85 -35.85
C GLN A 132 -38.41 -2.97 -36.90
N CYS A 133 -38.32 -4.25 -36.50
CA CYS A 133 -38.48 -5.39 -37.40
C CYS A 133 -39.89 -5.53 -37.98
N ASP A 134 -40.90 -5.07 -37.26
CA ASP A 134 -42.31 -5.23 -37.63
C ASP A 134 -42.88 -3.99 -38.35
N ILE A 135 -42.07 -2.94 -38.55
CA ILE A 135 -42.54 -1.67 -39.14
C ILE A 135 -43.15 -1.87 -40.52
N MET A 136 -42.55 -2.77 -41.33
CA MET A 136 -43.05 -3.09 -42.67
C MET A 136 -44.36 -3.87 -42.60
N GLU A 137 -44.47 -4.82 -41.67
CA GLU A 137 -45.70 -5.56 -41.44
C GLU A 137 -46.82 -4.63 -40.98
N HIS A 138 -46.54 -3.72 -40.05
CA HIS A 138 -47.48 -2.69 -39.60
C HIS A 138 -48.05 -1.84 -40.75
N PHE A 139 -47.21 -1.47 -41.74
CA PHE A 139 -47.70 -0.78 -42.94
C PHE A 139 -48.61 -1.66 -43.78
N ASN A 140 -48.25 -2.93 -43.95
CA ASN A 140 -49.02 -3.89 -44.76
C ASN A 140 -50.37 -4.26 -44.11
N THR A 141 -50.47 -4.24 -42.78
CA THR A 141 -51.69 -4.61 -42.04
C THR A 141 -52.66 -3.44 -41.80
N GLY A 142 -52.44 -2.28 -42.42
CA GLY A 142 -53.39 -1.16 -42.40
C GLY A 142 -53.09 -0.09 -41.35
N CYS A 143 -51.87 0.47 -41.39
CA CYS A 143 -51.52 1.69 -40.68
C CYS A 143 -52.53 2.81 -41.00
N SER A 144 -53.43 3.10 -40.05
CA SER A 144 -54.52 4.05 -40.28
C SER A 144 -54.04 5.48 -40.06
N ILE A 145 -54.00 6.27 -41.14
CA ILE A 145 -53.91 7.72 -41.07
C ILE A 145 -55.22 8.20 -40.42
N HIS A 146 -55.15 9.08 -39.43
CA HIS A 146 -56.32 9.84 -38.98
C HIS A 146 -56.70 10.83 -40.10
N GLU A 147 -57.30 10.34 -41.18
CA GLU A 147 -57.96 11.19 -42.17
C GLU A 147 -59.27 11.67 -41.57
N ALA A 148 -59.36 12.98 -41.31
CA ALA A 148 -60.62 13.64 -41.07
C ALA A 148 -61.48 13.50 -42.34
N LYS A 149 -62.38 12.51 -42.33
CA LYS A 149 -63.39 12.32 -43.38
C LYS A 149 -64.32 13.54 -43.42
N CYS A 150 -64.15 14.42 -44.39
CA CYS A 150 -65.23 15.27 -44.87
C CYS A 150 -66.01 14.49 -45.94
N ALA A 151 -67.26 14.17 -45.65
CA ALA A 151 -68.19 13.60 -46.62
C ALA A 151 -68.63 14.67 -47.64
N PRO A 152 -68.75 14.36 -48.94
CA PRO A 152 -69.38 15.24 -49.91
C PRO A 152 -70.91 15.01 -49.92
N PRO A 153 -71.76 16.04 -49.99
CA PRO A 153 -73.14 15.88 -50.39
C PRO A 153 -73.28 16.08 -51.91
N ASP A 154 -73.92 15.10 -52.53
CA ASP A 154 -74.42 15.15 -53.90
C ASP A 154 -75.57 16.16 -54.08
N ASN A 155 -75.62 16.68 -55.31
CA ASN A 155 -76.57 17.56 -55.99
C ASN A 155 -78.04 17.63 -55.50
N LEU A 156 -78.57 18.85 -55.39
CA LEU A 156 -79.90 19.19 -55.92
C LEU A 156 -79.95 20.66 -56.36
N ALA A 157 -80.29 20.90 -57.62
CA ALA A 157 -80.33 22.23 -58.21
C ALA A 157 -81.73 22.88 -58.10
N VAL A 158 -81.69 24.21 -58.06
CA VAL A 158 -82.74 25.19 -58.39
C VAL A 158 -83.72 25.53 -57.28
N GLU A 159 -83.35 26.51 -56.44
CA GLU A 159 -84.23 27.66 -56.17
C GLU A 159 -83.54 28.90 -55.56
N VAL A 160 -82.31 29.32 -55.93
CA VAL A 160 -81.76 30.53 -55.28
C VAL A 160 -80.82 31.39 -56.14
N VAL A 161 -81.38 32.40 -56.82
CA VAL A 161 -80.59 33.46 -57.50
C VAL A 161 -80.60 34.79 -56.71
N LYS A 162 -81.20 34.83 -55.51
CA LYS A 162 -81.12 36.00 -54.60
C LYS A 162 -80.16 35.84 -53.41
N ASP A 163 -79.62 34.65 -53.16
CA ASP A 163 -78.80 34.34 -51.96
C ASP A 163 -77.31 34.10 -52.29
N VAL A 164 -76.96 33.80 -53.55
CA VAL A 164 -75.54 33.70 -53.95
C VAL A 164 -74.83 35.06 -53.84
N GLY A 165 -75.56 36.15 -54.06
CA GLY A 165 -75.04 37.51 -53.94
C GLY A 165 -74.74 37.94 -52.50
N SER A 166 -75.63 37.62 -51.55
CA SER A 166 -75.40 37.86 -50.12
C SER A 166 -74.25 37.01 -49.59
N VAL A 167 -74.23 35.71 -49.92
CA VAL A 167 -73.15 34.79 -49.52
C VAL A 167 -71.78 35.25 -50.07
N CYS A 168 -71.72 35.72 -51.30
CA CYS A 168 -70.47 36.23 -51.89
C CYS A 168 -69.99 37.54 -51.23
N LEU A 169 -70.90 38.42 -50.83
CA LEU A 169 -70.57 39.65 -50.08
C LEU A 169 -70.10 39.34 -48.66
N GLU A 170 -70.73 38.38 -47.98
CA GLU A 170 -70.29 37.91 -46.67
C GLU A 170 -68.91 37.24 -46.74
N MET A 171 -68.66 36.44 -47.78
CA MET A 171 -67.36 35.84 -48.02
C MET A 171 -66.28 36.90 -48.26
N LYS A 172 -66.56 37.95 -49.04
CA LYS A 172 -65.63 39.08 -49.22
C LYS A 172 -65.33 39.81 -47.92
N ARG A 173 -66.35 40.03 -47.07
CA ARG A 173 -66.17 40.64 -45.75
C ARG A 173 -65.34 39.76 -44.82
N ALA A 174 -65.61 38.45 -44.80
CA ALA A 174 -64.87 37.48 -44.01
C ALA A 174 -63.40 37.39 -44.46
N THR A 175 -63.14 37.34 -45.76
CA THR A 175 -61.77 37.36 -46.32
C THR A 175 -61.04 38.65 -46.00
N GLY A 176 -61.71 39.80 -46.04
CA GLY A 176 -61.14 41.07 -45.60
C GLY A 176 -60.70 41.03 -44.15
N LYS A 177 -61.57 40.52 -43.27
CA LYS A 177 -61.27 40.35 -41.84
C LYS A 177 -60.11 39.39 -41.58
N ILE A 178 -60.08 38.26 -42.29
CA ILE A 178 -58.96 37.30 -42.25
C ILE A 178 -57.66 37.97 -42.68
N SER A 179 -57.69 38.82 -43.72
CA SER A 179 -56.50 39.54 -44.17
C SER A 179 -56.00 40.54 -43.12
N GLU A 180 -56.89 41.25 -42.45
CA GLU A 180 -56.55 42.17 -41.35
C GLU A 180 -55.95 41.41 -40.16
N ASP A 181 -56.59 40.30 -39.76
CA ASP A 181 -56.11 39.43 -38.70
C ASP A 181 -54.72 38.85 -39.02
N LEU A 182 -54.48 38.45 -40.28
CA LEU A 182 -53.20 37.92 -40.73
C LEU A 182 -52.09 38.98 -40.68
N MET A 183 -52.39 40.22 -41.07
CA MET A 183 -51.43 41.33 -40.93
C MET A 183 -51.12 41.64 -39.47
N SER A 184 -52.13 41.66 -38.60
CA SER A 184 -51.97 41.87 -37.15
C SER A 184 -51.12 40.77 -36.49
N LEU A 185 -51.37 39.51 -36.85
CA LEU A 185 -50.59 38.37 -36.40
C LEU A 185 -49.14 38.45 -36.89
N GLN A 186 -48.92 38.84 -38.15
CA GLN A 186 -47.56 38.98 -38.68
C GLN A 186 -46.78 40.09 -37.97
N THR A 187 -47.40 41.23 -37.67
CA THR A 187 -46.77 42.28 -36.86
C THR A 187 -46.44 41.79 -35.45
N SER A 188 -47.36 41.05 -34.82
CA SER A 188 -47.15 40.51 -33.48
C SER A 188 -46.04 39.45 -33.44
N LEU A 189 -45.95 38.61 -34.48
CA LEU A 189 -44.89 37.61 -34.63
C LEU A 189 -43.51 38.28 -34.81
N ASN A 190 -43.43 39.31 -35.65
CA ASN A 190 -42.19 40.06 -35.84
C ASN A 190 -41.72 40.71 -34.53
N ARG A 191 -42.63 41.32 -33.77
CA ARG A 191 -42.31 41.90 -32.46
C ARG A 191 -41.81 40.83 -31.48
N CYS A 192 -42.51 39.71 -31.37
CA CYS A 192 -42.09 38.60 -30.52
C CYS A 192 -40.71 38.03 -30.91
N SER A 193 -40.41 37.96 -32.20
CA SER A 193 -39.09 37.56 -32.70
C SER A 193 -37.98 38.52 -32.24
N GLU A 194 -38.21 39.83 -32.33
CA GLU A 194 -37.23 40.81 -31.85
C GLU A 194 -37.06 40.78 -30.33
N ASP A 195 -38.15 40.63 -29.58
CA ASP A 195 -38.11 40.46 -28.12
C ASP A 195 -37.30 39.20 -27.74
N PHE A 196 -37.50 38.08 -28.44
CA PHE A 196 -36.74 36.85 -28.20
C PHE A 196 -35.24 37.01 -28.50
N LYS A 197 -34.89 37.76 -29.56
CA LYS A 197 -33.47 38.06 -29.86
C LYS A 197 -32.84 38.94 -28.77
N ALA A 198 -33.55 39.96 -28.32
CA ALA A 198 -33.08 40.85 -27.26
C ALA A 198 -32.89 40.09 -25.94
N GLU A 199 -33.84 39.25 -25.59
CA GLU A 199 -33.79 38.37 -24.41
C GLU A 199 -32.62 37.37 -24.51
N GLY A 200 -32.45 36.75 -25.67
CA GLY A 200 -31.33 35.84 -25.93
C GLY A 200 -29.97 36.52 -25.78
N ALA A 201 -29.82 37.75 -26.29
CA ALA A 201 -28.61 38.56 -26.12
C ALA A 201 -28.36 38.91 -24.63
N ARG A 202 -29.41 39.24 -23.88
CA ARG A 202 -29.31 39.52 -22.44
C ARG A 202 -28.87 38.29 -21.64
N CYS A 203 -29.53 37.15 -21.85
CA CYS A 203 -29.17 35.89 -21.20
C CYS A 203 -27.72 35.51 -21.51
N LYS A 204 -27.30 35.62 -22.78
CA LYS A 204 -25.91 35.33 -23.18
C LYS A 204 -24.91 36.22 -22.43
N GLY A 205 -25.12 37.54 -22.42
CA GLY A 205 -24.24 38.46 -21.70
C GLY A 205 -24.18 38.18 -20.20
N GLN A 206 -25.31 37.82 -19.59
CA GLN A 206 -25.35 37.45 -18.17
C GLN A 206 -24.57 36.16 -17.90
N THR A 207 -24.74 35.12 -18.73
CA THR A 207 -23.99 33.87 -18.58
C THR A 207 -22.48 34.05 -18.78
N GLU A 208 -22.05 34.90 -19.71
CA GLU A 208 -20.63 35.20 -19.95
C GLU A 208 -20.01 35.99 -18.79
N ALA A 209 -20.76 36.93 -18.20
CA ALA A 209 -20.34 37.68 -17.02
C ALA A 209 -20.21 36.78 -15.78
N GLU A 210 -21.20 35.91 -15.54
CA GLU A 210 -21.17 34.94 -14.44
C GLU A 210 -20.03 33.93 -14.60
N ALA A 211 -19.80 33.43 -15.82
CA ALA A 211 -18.68 32.54 -16.12
C ALA A 211 -17.32 33.22 -15.87
N SER A 212 -17.17 34.49 -16.27
CA SER A 212 -15.94 35.26 -16.03
C SER A 212 -15.68 35.46 -14.53
N LYS A 213 -16.73 35.80 -13.77
CA LYS A 213 -16.64 35.95 -12.31
C LYS A 213 -16.26 34.63 -11.62
N LEU A 214 -16.86 33.52 -12.02
CA LEU A 214 -16.51 32.20 -11.50
C LEU A 214 -15.06 31.81 -11.82
N ALA A 215 -14.58 32.14 -13.03
CA ALA A 215 -13.20 31.89 -13.40
C ALA A 215 -12.21 32.68 -12.52
N GLU A 216 -12.49 33.95 -12.23
CA GLU A 216 -11.68 34.76 -11.30
C GLU A 216 -11.68 34.17 -9.88
N GLN A 217 -12.83 33.76 -9.37
CA GLN A 217 -12.93 33.12 -8.06
C GLN A 217 -12.15 31.79 -8.00
N LEU A 218 -12.23 30.98 -9.06
CA LEU A 218 -11.48 29.72 -9.13
C LEU A 218 -9.97 29.96 -9.16
N ASN A 219 -9.51 30.96 -9.92
CA ASN A 219 -8.10 31.34 -9.96
C ASN A 219 -7.59 31.87 -8.61
N SER A 220 -8.39 32.69 -7.92
CA SER A 220 -8.09 33.17 -6.57
C SER A 220 -7.99 32.01 -5.58
N LEU A 221 -8.97 31.10 -5.59
CA LEU A 221 -8.97 29.92 -4.73
C LEU A 221 -7.77 29.01 -5.02
N ASN A 222 -7.46 28.76 -6.29
CA ASN A 222 -6.30 27.95 -6.68
C ASN A 222 -4.99 28.59 -6.19
N THR A 223 -4.87 29.91 -6.26
CA THR A 223 -3.70 30.64 -5.73
C THR A 223 -3.59 30.48 -4.21
N VAL A 224 -4.69 30.64 -3.47
CA VAL A 224 -4.71 30.45 -2.01
C VAL A 224 -4.37 29.01 -1.63
N CYS A 225 -4.95 28.02 -2.30
CA CYS A 225 -4.65 26.61 -2.03
C CYS A 225 -3.18 26.29 -2.33
N THR A 226 -2.67 26.66 -3.50
CA THR A 226 -1.28 26.36 -3.89
C THR A 226 -0.26 27.03 -2.97
N THR A 227 -0.48 28.28 -2.59
CA THR A 227 0.40 28.99 -1.65
C THR A 227 0.31 28.43 -0.22
N GLY A 228 -0.90 28.14 0.26
CA GLY A 228 -1.13 27.54 1.57
C GLY A 228 -0.46 26.17 1.70
N PHE A 229 -0.71 25.27 0.74
CA PHE A 229 -0.07 23.95 0.73
C PHE A 229 1.46 24.03 0.59
N ALA A 230 1.98 24.98 -0.18
CA ALA A 230 3.43 25.15 -0.30
C ALA A 230 4.07 25.58 1.03
N GLU A 231 3.40 26.42 1.82
CA GLU A 231 3.89 26.85 3.12
C GLU A 231 3.82 25.72 4.16
N GLU A 232 2.69 25.02 4.24
CA GLU A 232 2.54 23.85 5.13
C GLU A 232 3.57 22.77 4.81
N LEU A 233 3.82 22.50 3.51
CA LEU A 233 4.82 21.53 3.09
C LEU A 233 6.24 21.97 3.48
N ARG A 234 6.56 23.26 3.40
CA ARG A 234 7.86 23.79 3.84
C ARG A 234 8.07 23.61 5.35
N VAL A 235 7.05 23.94 6.15
CA VAL A 235 7.10 23.75 7.62
C VAL A 235 7.27 22.27 7.96
N LEU A 236 6.52 21.39 7.30
CA LEU A 236 6.64 19.94 7.49
C LEU A 236 8.03 19.43 7.12
N GLN A 237 8.60 19.89 6.01
CA GLN A 237 9.95 19.51 5.60
C GLN A 237 11.01 19.98 6.60
N ALA A 238 10.91 21.22 7.10
CA ALA A 238 11.83 21.74 8.11
C ALA A 238 11.77 20.92 9.41
N THR A 239 10.57 20.65 9.91
CA THR A 239 10.38 19.83 11.14
C THR A 239 10.89 18.39 10.97
N MET A 240 10.73 17.78 9.79
CA MET A 240 11.31 16.47 9.50
C MET A 240 12.85 16.48 9.50
N ILE A 241 13.47 17.55 8.99
CA ILE A 241 14.93 17.71 9.01
C ILE A 241 15.41 17.83 10.47
N ASP A 242 14.78 18.71 11.25
CA ASP A 242 15.13 18.92 12.66
C ASP A 242 14.97 17.62 13.47
N TYR A 243 13.87 16.90 13.26
CA TYR A 243 13.63 15.60 13.91
C TYR A 243 14.70 14.57 13.53
N LYS A 244 15.07 14.49 12.24
CA LYS A 244 16.12 13.59 11.77
C LYS A 244 17.47 13.93 12.38
N GLU A 245 17.82 15.20 12.51
CA GLU A 245 19.05 15.63 13.17
C GLU A 245 19.04 15.29 14.66
N HIS A 246 17.92 15.51 15.34
CA HIS A 246 17.74 15.18 16.75
C HIS A 246 17.97 13.69 17.01
N VAL A 247 17.25 12.81 16.29
CA VAL A 247 17.39 11.35 16.43
C VAL A 247 18.82 10.89 16.10
N SER A 248 19.43 11.46 15.05
CA SER A 248 20.81 11.13 14.69
C SER A 248 21.81 11.51 15.79
N LYS A 249 21.60 12.66 16.44
CA LYS A 249 22.42 13.14 17.55
C LYS A 249 22.26 12.24 18.78
N GLU A 250 21.02 11.95 19.18
CA GLU A 250 20.72 11.09 20.32
C GLU A 250 21.34 9.69 20.15
N LEU A 251 21.20 9.10 18.96
CA LEU A 251 21.77 7.79 18.65
C LEU A 251 23.29 7.79 18.76
N ARG A 252 23.97 8.82 18.21
CA ARG A 252 25.43 8.96 18.33
C ARG A 252 25.87 9.11 19.78
N THR A 253 25.16 9.92 20.57
CA THR A 253 25.51 10.12 21.99
C THR A 253 25.29 8.85 22.80
N GLY A 254 24.19 8.13 22.57
CA GLY A 254 23.89 6.86 23.25
C GLY A 254 24.95 5.80 22.97
N PHE A 255 25.28 5.56 21.70
CA PHE A 255 26.33 4.60 21.34
C PHE A 255 27.71 5.00 21.88
N ALA A 256 28.04 6.28 21.90
CA ALA A 256 29.32 6.74 22.44
C ALA A 256 29.41 6.54 23.97
N GLU A 257 28.30 6.64 24.68
CA GLU A 257 28.24 6.37 26.11
C GLU A 257 28.36 4.87 26.42
N GLU A 258 27.59 4.03 25.72
CA GLU A 258 27.70 2.57 25.85
C GLU A 258 29.11 2.06 25.52
N LEU A 259 29.71 2.57 24.43
CA LEU A 259 31.06 2.17 24.03
C LEU A 259 32.10 2.56 25.08
N ARG A 260 31.96 3.73 25.72
CA ARG A 260 32.84 4.17 26.82
C ARG A 260 32.72 3.25 28.04
N VAL A 261 31.50 2.90 28.44
CA VAL A 261 31.25 1.98 29.56
C VAL A 261 31.83 0.59 29.26
N PHE A 262 31.61 0.09 28.04
CA PHE A 262 32.15 -1.20 27.61
C PHE A 262 33.69 -1.20 27.61
N GLN A 263 34.32 -0.15 27.08
CA GLN A 263 35.77 0.01 27.08
C GLN A 263 36.35 0.02 28.49
N ALA A 264 35.74 0.76 29.43
CA ALA A 264 36.16 0.79 30.82
C ALA A 264 36.09 -0.61 31.46
N THR A 265 34.98 -1.33 31.24
CA THR A 265 34.79 -2.70 31.76
C THR A 265 35.84 -3.67 31.22
N MET A 266 36.19 -3.55 29.93
CA MET A 266 37.22 -4.38 29.31
C MET A 266 38.63 -4.09 29.84
N ILE A 267 38.92 -2.83 30.19
CA ILE A 267 40.18 -2.45 30.85
C ILE A 267 40.26 -3.11 32.23
N ASP A 268 39.20 -2.99 33.04
CA ASP A 268 39.13 -3.62 34.37
C ASP A 268 39.29 -5.15 34.30
N TYR A 269 38.59 -5.78 33.35
CA TYR A 269 38.71 -7.23 33.12
C TYR A 269 40.13 -7.62 32.73
N LYS A 270 40.76 -6.86 31.83
CA LYS A 270 42.15 -7.10 31.41
C LYS A 270 43.12 -6.99 32.59
N GLU A 271 42.95 -6.00 33.46
CA GLU A 271 43.77 -5.87 34.67
C GLU A 271 43.56 -7.05 35.62
N HIS A 272 42.31 -7.48 35.82
CA HIS A 272 41.98 -8.62 36.68
C HIS A 272 42.65 -9.90 36.18
N VAL A 273 42.51 -10.23 34.89
CA VAL A 273 43.14 -11.41 34.28
C VAL A 273 44.66 -11.34 34.37
N SER A 274 45.25 -10.15 34.19
CA SER A 274 46.71 -9.96 34.30
C SER A 274 47.20 -10.25 35.72
N LYS A 275 46.45 -9.83 36.76
CA LYS A 275 46.77 -10.11 38.17
C LYS A 275 46.68 -11.61 38.48
N GLU A 276 45.62 -12.27 38.03
CA GLU A 276 45.44 -13.73 38.18
C GLU A 276 46.56 -14.53 37.49
N LEU A 277 46.93 -14.14 36.26
CA LEU A 277 48.00 -14.81 35.52
C LEU A 277 49.36 -14.65 36.21
N HIS A 278 49.60 -13.49 36.83
CA HIS A 278 50.79 -13.26 37.66
C HIS A 278 50.86 -14.17 38.89
N LEU A 279 49.72 -14.46 39.53
CA LEU A 279 49.65 -15.39 40.66
C LEU A 279 49.90 -16.84 40.23
N LEU A 280 49.44 -17.22 39.03
CA LEU A 280 49.58 -18.57 38.49
C LEU A 280 50.98 -18.85 37.88
N GLY A 281 51.75 -17.81 37.57
CA GLY A 281 53.07 -17.90 36.92
C GLY A 281 54.21 -18.54 37.73
N CYS A 282 53.95 -19.04 38.94
CA CYS A 282 54.98 -19.64 39.82
C CYS A 282 55.25 -21.14 39.57
N SER A 283 54.71 -21.74 38.51
CA SER A 283 54.96 -23.16 38.20
C SER A 283 56.22 -23.36 37.33
N LYS A 284 57.40 -23.40 37.96
CA LYS A 284 58.67 -23.85 37.37
C LYS A 284 58.91 -25.36 37.64
N PRO A 285 59.72 -26.06 36.80
CA PRO A 285 59.64 -27.51 36.61
C PRO A 285 59.91 -28.33 37.87
N ARG A 286 59.03 -29.32 38.15
CA ARG A 286 59.08 -30.25 39.29
C ARG A 286 60.24 -31.26 39.25
N ARG A 287 60.99 -31.37 38.16
CA ARG A 287 62.09 -32.32 37.98
C ARG A 287 63.18 -31.74 37.10
N VAL A 288 64.43 -31.93 37.50
CA VAL A 288 65.61 -31.50 36.75
C VAL A 288 66.62 -32.65 36.71
N HIS A 289 67.24 -32.84 35.54
CA HIS A 289 68.35 -33.75 35.33
C HIS A 289 69.66 -32.97 35.12
N TRP A 290 70.74 -33.49 35.68
CA TRP A 290 72.10 -33.00 35.50
C TRP A 290 72.99 -34.18 35.07
N TYR A 291 73.72 -33.99 33.98
CA TYR A 291 74.66 -34.98 33.45
C TYR A 291 76.08 -34.62 33.86
N ILE A 292 76.83 -35.61 34.34
CA ILE A 292 78.25 -35.47 34.70
C ILE A 292 79.08 -36.02 33.55
N GLU A 293 79.75 -35.12 32.83
CA GLU A 293 80.71 -35.48 31.79
C GLU A 293 82.04 -35.94 32.41
N GLY A 294 82.74 -36.88 31.77
CA GLY A 294 84.05 -37.37 32.25
C GLY A 294 83.99 -38.24 33.52
N TRP A 295 82.89 -38.97 33.73
CA TRP A 295 82.68 -39.77 34.94
C TRP A 295 83.74 -40.86 35.18
N ALA A 296 84.29 -41.45 34.11
CA ALA A 296 85.31 -42.50 34.22
C ALA A 296 86.63 -41.95 34.79
N GLU A 297 87.05 -40.79 34.31
CA GLU A 297 88.24 -40.07 34.76
C GLU A 297 88.08 -39.61 36.22
N LEU A 298 86.91 -39.10 36.57
CA LEU A 298 86.58 -38.70 37.94
C LEU A 298 86.66 -39.87 38.92
N LYS A 299 86.13 -41.04 38.53
CA LYS A 299 86.24 -42.28 39.31
C LYS A 299 87.69 -42.72 39.47
N LYS A 300 88.51 -42.65 38.41
CA LYS A 300 89.93 -43.01 38.45
C LYS A 300 90.70 -42.14 39.43
N LYS A 301 90.57 -40.81 39.33
CA LYS A 301 91.19 -39.87 40.27
C LYS A 301 90.75 -40.11 41.71
N ALA A 302 89.47 -40.43 41.91
CA ALA A 302 88.97 -40.78 43.23
C ALA A 302 89.63 -42.06 43.80
N LEU A 303 89.86 -43.08 42.97
CA LEU A 303 90.57 -44.32 43.37
C LEU A 303 92.05 -44.07 43.68
N GLU A 304 92.68 -43.10 43.03
CA GLU A 304 94.05 -42.66 43.31
C GLU A 304 94.17 -41.90 44.65
N GLY A 305 93.04 -41.64 45.32
CA GLY A 305 92.96 -41.04 46.65
C GLY A 305 92.52 -39.57 46.65
N GLU A 306 92.26 -38.98 45.49
CA GLU A 306 91.84 -37.59 45.37
C GLU A 306 90.35 -37.41 45.69
N LEU A 307 90.01 -36.37 46.46
CA LEU A 307 88.60 -36.00 46.71
C LEU A 307 88.06 -35.17 45.55
N GLN A 308 87.13 -35.72 44.77
CA GLN A 308 86.48 -34.98 43.67
C GLN A 308 85.18 -34.33 44.15
N ARG A 309 84.96 -33.07 43.77
CA ARG A 309 83.74 -32.29 44.07
C ARG A 309 83.23 -31.59 42.83
N LEU A 310 81.94 -31.73 42.56
CA LEU A 310 81.27 -31.13 41.40
C LEU A 310 79.97 -30.48 41.85
N ASN A 311 79.62 -29.35 41.23
CA ASN A 311 78.32 -28.71 41.43
C ASN A 311 77.63 -28.59 40.07
N SER A 312 76.33 -28.84 40.04
CA SER A 312 75.50 -28.51 38.89
C SER A 312 75.40 -26.98 38.72
N PRO A 313 74.97 -26.49 37.55
CA PRO A 313 74.53 -25.10 37.44
C PRO A 313 73.45 -24.78 38.48
N THR A 314 73.50 -23.58 39.06
CA THR A 314 72.49 -23.08 40.00
C THR A 314 71.18 -22.83 39.26
N ARG A 315 70.07 -23.29 39.83
CA ARG A 315 68.72 -23.17 39.28
C ARG A 315 67.75 -22.70 40.34
N ASN A 316 66.61 -22.17 39.89
CA ASN A 316 65.56 -21.75 40.81
C ASN A 316 64.59 -22.92 41.08
N MET A 317 64.45 -23.31 42.35
CA MET A 317 63.56 -24.38 42.82
C MET A 317 62.77 -23.90 44.04
N TYR A 318 61.44 -23.87 43.93
CA TYR A 318 60.58 -23.27 44.96
C TYR A 318 61.03 -21.85 45.36
N ASP A 319 61.48 -21.08 44.36
CA ASP A 319 62.06 -19.76 44.52
C ASP A 319 63.46 -19.67 45.19
N TYR A 320 64.00 -20.76 45.73
CA TYR A 320 65.37 -20.85 46.23
C TYR A 320 66.39 -21.03 45.09
N ASN A 321 67.58 -20.46 45.25
CA ASN A 321 68.72 -20.74 44.37
C ASN A 321 69.39 -22.04 44.82
N VAL A 322 69.26 -23.10 44.03
CA VAL A 322 69.71 -24.45 44.41
C VAL A 322 70.65 -25.02 43.35
N CYS A 323 71.72 -25.68 43.78
CA CYS A 323 72.49 -26.60 42.93
C CYS A 323 72.60 -27.99 43.57
N GLN A 324 72.88 -28.99 42.74
CA GLN A 324 73.21 -30.33 43.18
C GLN A 324 74.72 -30.45 43.32
N ARG A 325 75.19 -30.86 44.49
CA ARG A 325 76.61 -31.09 44.78
C ARG A 325 76.88 -32.59 44.84
N VAL A 326 77.85 -33.04 44.05
CA VAL A 326 78.34 -34.42 44.04
C VAL A 326 79.75 -34.47 44.61
N VAL A 327 79.98 -35.44 45.49
CA VAL A 327 81.29 -35.71 46.10
C VAL A 327 81.65 -37.17 45.85
N VAL A 328 82.83 -37.41 45.27
CA VAL A 328 83.33 -38.74 44.95
C VAL A 328 84.63 -38.97 45.68
N LYS A 329 84.73 -40.05 46.46
CA LYS A 329 85.92 -40.36 47.26
C LYS A 329 86.17 -41.86 47.37
N ARG A 330 87.44 -42.24 47.59
CA ARG A 330 87.82 -43.61 47.94
C ARG A 330 87.30 -43.99 49.34
N LYS A 331 86.79 -45.21 49.45
CA LYS A 331 86.60 -45.95 50.69
C LYS A 331 87.25 -47.33 50.55
N ASN A 332 87.41 -48.05 51.66
CA ASN A 332 88.10 -49.35 51.72
C ASN A 332 87.53 -50.40 50.73
N ASP A 333 86.27 -50.23 50.32
CA ASP A 333 85.48 -51.11 49.45
C ASP A 333 85.27 -50.56 48.02
N GLY A 334 85.87 -49.42 47.66
CA GLY A 334 85.78 -48.84 46.32
C GLY A 334 85.58 -47.33 46.29
N VAL A 335 84.71 -46.85 45.41
CA VAL A 335 84.38 -45.43 45.25
C VAL A 335 83.00 -45.15 45.82
N HIS A 336 82.92 -44.19 46.74
CA HIS A 336 81.66 -43.73 47.32
C HIS A 336 81.21 -42.43 46.67
N LEU A 337 79.95 -42.39 46.23
CA LEU A 337 79.27 -41.21 45.68
C LEU A 337 78.33 -40.63 46.75
N GLY A 338 78.60 -39.41 47.18
CA GLY A 338 77.67 -38.60 47.96
C GLY A 338 76.98 -37.57 47.07
N CYS A 339 75.67 -37.43 47.20
CA CYS A 339 74.90 -36.43 46.47
C CYS A 339 74.10 -35.56 47.43
N PHE A 340 74.25 -34.25 47.30
CA PHE A 340 73.72 -33.27 48.25
C PHE A 340 73.00 -32.15 47.49
N MET A 341 72.01 -31.55 48.14
CA MET A 341 71.43 -30.29 47.69
C MET A 341 72.17 -29.14 48.38
N GLN A 342 72.56 -28.13 47.62
CA GLN A 342 73.14 -26.90 48.16
C GLN A 342 72.24 -25.71 47.83
N ILE A 343 71.84 -24.97 48.85
CA ILE A 343 71.08 -23.74 48.72
C ILE A 343 72.05 -22.55 48.78
N HIS A 344 71.90 -21.62 47.85
CA HIS A 344 72.71 -20.41 47.71
C HIS A 344 71.87 -19.19 48.06
N THR A 345 72.55 -18.11 48.45
CA THR A 345 71.90 -16.84 48.69
C THR A 345 71.26 -16.28 47.43
N GLY A 346 70.10 -15.66 47.58
CA GLY A 346 69.30 -15.10 46.51
C GLY A 346 68.70 -13.75 46.89
N LYS A 347 68.34 -12.95 45.88
CA LYS A 347 67.75 -11.61 46.08
C LYS A 347 66.39 -11.64 46.79
N ARG A 348 65.72 -12.78 46.81
CA ARG A 348 64.39 -12.98 47.41
C ARG A 348 64.43 -13.71 48.75
N ASP A 349 65.60 -14.02 49.30
CA ASP A 349 65.72 -14.89 50.49
C ASP A 349 64.96 -14.40 51.72
N LEU A 350 64.81 -13.08 51.89
CA LEU A 350 64.02 -12.47 52.97
C LEU A 350 62.52 -12.79 52.90
N GLN A 351 62.03 -13.16 51.72
CA GLN A 351 60.63 -13.52 51.48
C GLN A 351 60.41 -15.03 51.53
N LEU A 352 61.49 -15.82 51.64
CA LEU A 352 61.44 -17.28 51.63
C LEU A 352 61.39 -17.84 53.05
N GLU A 353 60.80 -19.03 53.16
CA GLU A 353 60.66 -19.75 54.43
C GLU A 353 62.02 -20.32 54.88
N TRP A 354 62.43 -20.04 56.12
CA TRP A 354 63.64 -20.58 56.74
C TRP A 354 63.34 -21.14 58.15
N PRO A 355 63.89 -22.31 58.54
CA PRO A 355 64.74 -23.21 57.74
C PRO A 355 63.98 -23.81 56.55
N PHE A 356 64.70 -24.26 55.53
CA PHE A 356 64.11 -24.87 54.33
C PHE A 356 63.22 -26.07 54.70
N ARG A 357 61.94 -26.03 54.28
CA ARG A 357 60.89 -27.01 54.67
C ARG A 357 60.25 -27.76 53.50
N LYS A 358 60.79 -27.64 52.28
CA LYS A 358 60.20 -28.31 51.11
C LYS A 358 60.65 -29.77 51.04
N VAL A 359 59.75 -30.63 50.58
CA VAL A 359 60.08 -32.03 50.30
C VAL A 359 60.82 -32.11 48.97
N TYR A 360 61.96 -32.78 48.96
CA TYR A 360 62.74 -33.01 47.75
C TYR A 360 63.25 -34.44 47.71
N THR A 361 63.51 -34.92 46.49
CA THR A 361 64.10 -36.24 46.26
C THR A 361 65.33 -36.06 45.38
N VAL A 362 66.44 -36.68 45.80
CA VAL A 362 67.67 -36.75 45.01
C VAL A 362 67.84 -38.19 44.56
N GLY A 363 67.94 -38.38 43.26
CA GLY A 363 68.19 -39.68 42.65
C GLY A 363 69.43 -39.64 41.77
N VAL A 364 70.10 -40.78 41.65
CA VAL A 364 71.13 -41.03 40.66
C VAL A 364 70.53 -41.95 39.60
N ILE A 365 70.68 -41.57 38.34
CA ILE A 365 70.35 -42.42 37.19
C ILE A 365 71.69 -42.83 36.62
N HIS A 366 72.01 -44.13 36.64
CA HIS A 366 73.32 -44.66 36.25
C HIS A 366 73.22 -45.71 35.14
#